data_AF-A0A968MK80-F1
#
_entry.id   AF-A0A968MK80-F1
#
_cell.length_a   1.000
_cell.length_b   1.000
_cell.length_c   1.000
_cell.angle_alpha   90.00
_cell.angle_beta   90.00
_cell.angle_gamma   90.00
#
_symmetry.space_group_name_H-M   'P 1'
#
loop_
_entity.id
_entity.type
_entity.pdbx_description
1 polymer ?
#
loop_
_entity_poly.entity_id
_entity_poly.type
_entity_poly.pdbx_seq_one_letter_code
_entity_poly.pdbx_strand_id
1 'polypeptide(L)' 'MTKKDNTIREKILKGLELTHKKLIQSKKERNLEMVISEKGKIKKLQPQDL' A
#
# COMPACT_ATOMS: atom_id res chain seq x y z
N MET A 1 -7.18 -6.81 23.94
CA MET A 1 -5.90 -7.46 23.57
C MET A 1 -4.77 -6.82 24.37
N THR A 2 -4.17 -7.57 25.28
CA THR A 2 -3.11 -7.10 26.18
C THR A 2 -1.78 -6.86 25.44
N LYS A 3 -1.06 -5.82 25.86
CA LYS A 3 0.19 -5.22 25.32
C LYS A 3 1.43 -6.14 25.22
N LYS A 4 1.31 -7.47 25.17
CA LYS A 4 2.48 -8.35 25.00
C LYS A 4 2.76 -8.55 23.52
N ASP A 5 3.86 -7.95 23.05
CA ASP A 5 4.55 -8.17 21.76
C ASP A 5 3.77 -8.99 20.75
N ASN A 6 2.87 -8.33 20.03
CA ASN A 6 2.12 -8.98 18.96
C ASN A 6 3.02 -9.02 17.71
N THR A 7 4.10 -9.79 17.77
CA THR A 7 5.12 -9.97 16.71
C THR A 7 4.50 -10.36 15.36
N ILE A 8 3.33 -10.99 15.39
CA ILE A 8 2.51 -11.30 14.21
C ILE A 8 1.99 -10.01 13.57
N ARG A 9 1.45 -9.07 14.36
CA ARG A 9 0.98 -7.77 13.87
C ARG A 9 2.10 -6.99 13.18
N GLU A 10 3.30 -7.00 13.74
CA GLU A 10 4.46 -6.32 13.15
C GLU A 10 4.88 -6.93 11.82
N LYS A 11 4.90 -8.27 11.73
CA LYS A 11 5.15 -8.99 10.48
C LYS A 11 4.10 -8.67 9.42
N ILE A 12 2.82 -8.60 9.82
CA ILE A 12 1.72 -8.21 8.92
C ILE A 12 1.91 -6.78 8.42
N LEU A 13 2.16 -5.82 9.32
CA LEU A 13 2.39 -4.42 8.95
C LEU A 13 3.58 -4.29 7.99
N LYS A 14 4.69 -4.98 8.27
CA LYS A 14 5.88 -5.01 7.39
C LYS A 14 5.56 -5.62 6.03
N GLY A 15 4.79 -6.70 5.99
CA GLY A 15 4.36 -7.33 4.74
C GLY A 15 3.47 -6.43 3.89
N LEU A 16 2.54 -5.71 4.53
CA LEU A 16 1.67 -4.74 3.87
C LEU A 16 2.49 -3.56 3.31
N GLU A 17 3.45 -3.04 4.08
CA GLU A 17 4.32 -1.96 3.64
C GLU A 17 5.18 -2.37 2.42
N LEU A 18 5.77 -3.58 2.46
CA LEU A 18 6.54 -4.11 1.34
C LEU A 18 5.68 -4.32 0.09
N THR A 19 4.46 -4.83 0.27
CA THR A 19 3.51 -5.04 -0.83
C THR A 19 3.13 -3.71 -1.46
N HIS A 20 2.85 -2.69 -0.64
CA HIS A 20 2.53 -1.35 -1.12
C HIS A 20 3.65 -0.75 -1.98
N LYS A 21 4.91 -0.83 -1.51
CA LYS A 21 6.08 -0.34 -2.27
C LYS A 21 6.23 -1.06 -3.62
N LYS A 22 6.14 -2.40 -3.62
CA LYS A 22 6.23 -3.21 -4.85
C LYS A 22 5.09 -2.92 -5.83
N LEU A 23 3.89 -2.67 -5.33
CA LEU A 23 2.74 -2.33 -6.15
C LEU A 23 2.94 -0.98 -6.87
N ILE A 24 3.38 0.05 -6.14
CA ILE A 24 3.68 1.36 -6.74
C ILE A 24 4.74 1.19 -7.84
N GLN A 25 5.83 0.49 -7.52
CA GLN A 25 6.91 0.26 -8.49
C GLN A 25 6.42 -0.47 -9.74
N SER A 26 5.68 -1.56 -9.59
CA SER A 26 5.14 -2.31 -10.73
C SER A 26 4.18 -1.47 -11.60
N LYS A 27 3.40 -0.58 -10.98
CA LYS A 27 2.51 0.33 -11.73
C LYS A 27 3.27 1.44 -12.44
N LYS A 28 4.36 1.96 -11.84
CA LYS A 28 5.27 2.92 -12.50
C LYS A 28 5.93 2.29 -13.74
N GLU A 29 6.52 1.10 -13.59
CA GLU A 29 7.23 0.40 -14.67
C GLU A 29 6.32 0.09 -15.87
N ARG A 30 5.04 -0.19 -15.61
CA ARG A 30 4.05 -0.54 -16.63
C ARG A 30 3.16 0.63 -17.07
N ASN A 31 3.40 1.83 -16.53
CA ASN A 31 2.58 3.03 -16.75
C ASN A 31 1.07 2.78 -16.53
N LEU A 32 0.72 2.05 -15.47
CA LEU A 32 -0.65 1.64 -15.16
C LEU A 32 -1.33 2.61 -14.19
N GLU A 33 -2.57 2.99 -14.46
CA GLU A 33 -3.35 3.89 -13.60
C GLU A 33 -3.50 3.34 -12.15
N MET A 34 -3.35 4.20 -11.15
CA MET A 34 -3.53 3.85 -9.75
C MET A 34 -4.91 4.26 -9.22
N VAL A 35 -5.66 3.22 -8.87
CA VAL A 35 -6.94 3.12 -8.17
C VAL A 35 -6.93 3.35 -6.65
N ILE A 36 -7.22 4.52 -6.05
CA ILE A 36 -7.37 4.61 -4.58
C ILE A 36 -8.75 5.07 -4.13
N SER A 37 -9.19 4.57 -2.97
CA SER A 37 -10.37 5.08 -2.27
C SER A 37 -9.91 5.97 -1.12
N GLU A 38 -10.25 7.25 -1.19
CA GLU A 38 -9.93 8.22 -0.16
C GLU A 38 -11.22 8.90 0.30
N LYS A 39 -11.54 8.78 1.60
CA LYS A 39 -12.76 9.34 2.21
C LYS A 39 -14.05 8.96 1.47
N GLY A 40 -14.13 7.70 1.02
CA GLY A 40 -15.29 7.17 0.28
C GLY A 40 -15.38 7.64 -1.18
N LYS A 41 -14.39 8.38 -1.68
CA LYS A 41 -14.30 8.80 -3.07
C LYS A 41 -13.20 8.03 -3.80
N ILE A 42 -13.48 7.63 -5.02
CA ILE A 42 -12.51 7.00 -5.90
C ILE A 42 -11.64 8.11 -6.52
N LYS A 43 -10.32 8.04 -6.32
CA LYS A 43 -9.33 8.90 -6.96
C LYS A 43 -8.42 8.07 -7.84
N LYS A 44 -8.28 8.52 -9.08
CA LYS A 44 -7.29 8.02 -10.03
C LYS A 44 -6.03 8.85 -9.90
N LEU A 45 -4.90 8.19 -9.77
CA LEU A 45 -3.58 8.80 -9.63
C LEU A 45 -2.66 8.21 -10.69
N GLN A 46 -1.74 9.04 -11.20
CA GLN A 46 -0.61 8.51 -11.94
C GLN A 46 0.44 8.00 -10.94
N PRO A 47 0.94 6.77 -11.10
CA PRO A 47 1.95 6.25 -10.18
C PRO A 47 3.23 7.09 -10.14
N GLN A 48 3.55 7.86 -11.19
CA GLN A 48 4.75 8.72 -11.22
C GLN A 48 4.71 9.84 -10.18
N ASP A 49 3.53 10.24 -9.72
CA ASP A 49 3.34 11.34 -8.76
C ASP A 49 3.46 10.91 -7.29
N LEU A 50 3.71 9.62 -7.03
CA LEU A 50 3.85 8.98 -5.71
C LEU A 50 5.30 8.56 -5.44
#